data_AF-A0A7L4NSF2-F1
#
_entry.id   AF-A0A7L4NSF2-F1
#
_cell.length_a   1.000
_cell.length_b   1.000
_cell.length_c   1.000
_cell.angle_alpha   90.00
_cell.angle_beta   90.00
_cell.angle_gamma   90.00
#
_symmetry.space_group_name_H-M   'P 1'
#
loop_
_entity.id
_entity.type
_entity.pdbx_description
1 polymer ?
#
loop_
_entity_poly.entity_id
_entity_poly.type
_entity_poly.pdbx_seq_one_letter_code
_entity_poly.pdbx_strand_id
1 'polypeptide(L)'
;GKRLERSEGRFQHSLRAPGLLLTLNISTRYQHVKGFGGSLSDAAALNILALSQPAQDHLLRSYFSESGIEYNLIRLPMACSDFSVRPYSYDDVPDDYELKHFKLAEEDVEMKV
;
A
#
# COMPACT_ATOMS: atom_id res chain seq x y z
N GLY A 1 -6.94 0.11 -24.09
CA GLY A 1 -6.49 -1.12 -23.41
C GLY A 1 -7.37 -1.35 -22.20
N LYS A 2 -7.93 -2.56 -22.03
CA LYS A 2 -8.87 -2.86 -20.93
C LYS A 2 -8.25 -2.55 -19.56
N ARG A 3 -9.04 -2.02 -18.62
CA ARG A 3 -8.64 -1.63 -17.25
C ARG A 3 -9.76 -1.99 -16.27
N LEU A 4 -9.66 -3.16 -15.66
CA LEU A 4 -10.67 -3.68 -14.70
C LEU A 4 -12.12 -3.44 -15.14
N GLU A 5 -12.39 -3.69 -16.42
CA GLU A 5 -13.71 -3.47 -17.02
C GLU A 5 -14.70 -4.50 -16.46
N ARG A 6 -15.79 -4.02 -15.85
CA ARG A 6 -16.81 -4.89 -15.27
C ARG A 6 -17.69 -5.50 -16.36
N SER A 7 -17.87 -6.81 -16.28
CA SER A 7 -18.85 -7.56 -17.08
C SER A 7 -19.51 -8.62 -16.21
N GLU A 8 -20.69 -9.09 -16.60
CA GLU A 8 -21.47 -10.07 -15.85
C GLU A 8 -21.74 -11.32 -16.66
N GLY A 9 -21.92 -12.44 -15.97
CA GLY A 9 -22.22 -13.75 -16.56
C GLY A 9 -23.22 -14.52 -15.71
N ARG A 10 -23.66 -15.68 -16.20
CA ARG A 10 -24.60 -16.56 -15.48
C ARG A 10 -23.98 -17.93 -15.27
N PHE A 11 -24.12 -18.47 -14.07
CA PHE A 11 -23.76 -19.86 -13.79
C PHE A 11 -24.69 -20.81 -14.55
N GLN A 12 -24.13 -21.87 -15.13
CA GLN A 12 -24.87 -22.91 -15.84
C GLN A 12 -24.91 -24.19 -14.99
N HIS A 13 -26.06 -24.84 -14.92
CA HIS A 13 -26.24 -26.08 -14.14
C HIS A 13 -25.57 -27.31 -14.78
N SER A 14 -25.31 -27.26 -16.09
CA SER A 14 -24.69 -28.36 -16.84
C SER A 14 -23.58 -27.83 -17.72
N LEU A 15 -22.38 -28.35 -17.56
CA LEU A 15 -21.23 -28.01 -18.40
C LEU A 15 -21.20 -28.94 -19.61
N ARG A 16 -21.36 -28.39 -20.80
CA ARG A 16 -21.03 -29.05 -22.08
C ARG A 16 -19.97 -28.20 -22.79
N ALA A 17 -18.72 -28.29 -22.35
CA ALA A 17 -17.63 -27.57 -22.98
C ALA A 17 -16.40 -28.48 -23.14
N PRO A 18 -15.93 -28.75 -24.36
CA PRO A 18 -14.62 -29.34 -24.61
C PRO A 18 -13.56 -28.24 -24.40
N GLY A 19 -13.01 -28.12 -23.19
CA GLY A 19 -12.05 -27.07 -22.86
C GLY A 19 -11.45 -27.20 -21.46
N LEU A 20 -10.66 -26.21 -21.05
CA LEU A 20 -10.07 -26.14 -19.71
C LEU A 20 -11.16 -26.00 -18.64
N LEU A 21 -11.15 -26.89 -17.66
CA LEU A 21 -12.03 -26.84 -16.50
C LEU A 21 -11.22 -26.58 -15.23
N LEU A 22 -11.55 -25.50 -14.52
CA LEU A 22 -11.00 -25.19 -13.21
C LEU A 22 -12.06 -25.50 -12.15
N THR A 23 -11.74 -26.37 -11.19
CA THR A 23 -12.67 -26.81 -10.13
C THR A 23 -12.22 -26.30 -8.77
N LEU A 24 -13.14 -25.65 -8.05
CA LEU A 24 -12.89 -25.13 -6.70
C LEU A 24 -13.40 -26.13 -5.65
N ASN A 25 -12.53 -26.52 -4.70
CA ASN A 25 -12.91 -27.32 -3.53
C ASN A 25 -12.98 -26.43 -2.28
N ILE A 26 -14.20 -26.09 -1.85
CA ILE A 26 -14.44 -25.19 -0.70
C ILE A 26 -14.18 -25.84 0.68
N SER A 27 -14.02 -27.17 0.74
CA SER A 27 -13.69 -27.89 1.98
C SER A 27 -12.20 -27.86 2.30
N THR A 28 -11.35 -27.61 1.30
CA THR A 28 -9.91 -27.47 1.50
C THR A 28 -9.59 -26.03 1.86
N ARG A 29 -9.06 -25.80 3.05
CA ARG A 29 -8.73 -24.46 3.56
C ARG A 29 -7.23 -24.28 3.71
N TYR A 30 -6.79 -23.04 3.56
CA TYR A 30 -5.40 -22.61 3.73
C TYR A 30 -5.32 -21.39 4.65
N GLN A 31 -4.35 -20.51 4.45
CA GLN A 31 -4.14 -19.32 5.26
C GLN A 31 -5.28 -18.29 5.13
N HIS A 32 -5.46 -17.50 6.18
CA HIS A 32 -6.22 -16.26 6.10
C HIS A 32 -5.35 -15.15 5.49
N VAL A 33 -5.96 -14.34 4.63
CA VAL A 33 -5.30 -13.17 4.04
C VAL A 33 -5.52 -11.98 4.97
N LYS A 34 -4.42 -11.33 5.39
CA LYS A 34 -4.47 -10.16 6.27
C LYS A 34 -4.92 -8.90 5.53
N GLY A 35 -4.41 -8.69 4.32
CA GLY A 35 -4.69 -7.49 3.51
C GLY A 35 -3.72 -7.29 2.36
N PHE A 36 -3.89 -6.15 1.68
CA PHE A 36 -3.09 -5.68 0.55
C PHE A 36 -2.81 -4.20 0.71
N GLY A 37 -1.66 -3.75 0.20
CA GLY A 37 -1.16 -2.43 0.55
C GLY A 37 0.09 -1.99 -0.19
N GLY A 38 0.59 -0.83 0.23
CA GLY A 38 1.83 -0.22 -0.28
C GLY A 38 2.74 0.25 0.85
N SER A 39 3.87 0.86 0.49
CA SER A 39 4.79 1.49 1.45
C SER A 39 4.69 3.01 1.32
N LEU A 40 4.57 3.72 2.45
CA LEU A 40 4.70 5.18 2.50
C LEU A 40 6.15 5.53 2.88
N SER A 41 7.04 5.52 1.89
CA SER A 41 8.42 6.00 2.02
C SER A 41 8.49 7.51 1.83
N ASP A 42 9.62 8.12 2.21
CA ASP A 42 9.84 9.56 2.04
C ASP A 42 9.70 9.96 0.56
N ALA A 43 10.25 9.19 -0.38
CA ALA A 43 10.05 9.42 -1.81
C ALA A 43 8.57 9.36 -2.22
N ALA A 44 7.78 8.43 -1.68
CA ALA A 44 6.35 8.36 -1.99
C ALA A 44 5.62 9.59 -1.47
N ALA A 45 5.88 9.99 -0.22
CA ALA A 45 5.27 11.18 0.39
C ALA A 45 5.66 12.46 -0.36
N LEU A 46 6.94 12.66 -0.67
CA LEU A 46 7.44 13.80 -1.46
C LEU A 46 6.76 13.91 -2.82
N ASN A 47 6.63 12.80 -3.55
CA ASN A 47 6.00 12.82 -4.88
C ASN A 47 4.50 13.08 -4.81
N ILE A 48 3.81 12.59 -3.77
CA ILE A 48 2.40 12.87 -3.55
C ILE A 48 2.23 14.35 -3.22
N LEU A 49 2.98 14.89 -2.26
CA LEU A 49 2.87 16.28 -1.82
C LEU A 49 3.27 17.30 -2.90
N ALA A 50 4.08 16.90 -3.88
CA ALA A 50 4.41 17.73 -5.04
C ALA A 50 3.24 17.93 -6.03
N LEU A 51 2.16 17.15 -5.91
CA LEU A 51 0.95 17.32 -6.72
C LEU A 51 0.07 18.47 -6.22
N SER A 52 -0.83 18.97 -7.05
CA SER A 52 -1.91 19.85 -6.59
C SER A 52 -2.88 19.11 -5.66
N GLN A 53 -3.53 19.80 -4.73
CA GLN A 53 -4.45 19.18 -3.77
C GLN A 53 -5.50 18.26 -4.43
N PRO A 54 -6.18 18.64 -5.53
CA PRO A 54 -7.15 17.75 -6.18
C PRO A 54 -6.52 16.47 -6.75
N ALA A 55 -5.27 16.54 -7.22
CA ALA A 55 -4.55 15.39 -7.73
C ALA A 55 -4.06 14.47 -6.61
N GLN A 56 -3.65 15.04 -5.47
CA GLN A 56 -3.35 14.28 -4.25
C GLN A 56 -4.58 13.49 -3.79
N ASP A 57 -5.72 14.16 -3.66
CA ASP A 57 -6.97 13.54 -3.24
C ASP A 57 -7.39 12.42 -4.19
N HIS A 58 -7.29 12.64 -5.50
CA HIS A 58 -7.59 11.63 -6.50
C HIS A 58 -6.65 10.41 -6.39
N LEU A 59 -5.35 10.63 -6.20
CA LEU A 59 -4.37 9.55 -6.03
C LEU A 59 -4.66 8.74 -4.77
N LEU A 60 -4.88 9.40 -3.62
CA LEU A 60 -5.19 8.73 -2.36
C LEU A 60 -6.50 7.96 -2.44
N ARG A 61 -7.54 8.53 -3.06
CA ARG A 61 -8.81 7.83 -3.30
C ARG A 61 -8.64 6.63 -4.21
N SER A 62 -7.78 6.71 -5.22
CA SER A 62 -7.52 5.58 -6.12
C SER A 62 -6.99 4.37 -5.35
N TYR A 63 -6.15 4.58 -4.33
CA TYR A 63 -5.62 3.49 -3.49
C TYR A 63 -6.56 3.08 -2.36
N PHE A 64 -7.09 4.02 -1.58
CA PHE A 64 -7.68 3.73 -0.26
C PHE A 64 -9.20 3.84 -0.18
N SER A 65 -9.89 4.31 -1.25
CA SER A 65 -11.36 4.46 -1.21
C SER A 65 -12.09 3.26 -1.81
N GLU A 66 -13.37 3.11 -1.46
CA GLU A 66 -14.33 2.17 -2.08
C GLU A 66 -14.49 2.41 -3.59
N SER A 67 -14.25 3.65 -4.06
CA SER A 67 -14.24 3.97 -5.49
C SER A 67 -12.91 3.64 -6.18
N GLY A 68 -11.92 3.13 -5.43
CA GLY A 68 -10.58 2.77 -5.88
C GLY A 68 -10.32 1.28 -5.76
N ILE A 69 -9.12 0.90 -5.30
CA ILE A 69 -8.71 -0.51 -5.12
C ILE A 69 -8.64 -0.95 -3.65
N GLU A 70 -9.14 -0.12 -2.73
CA GLU A 70 -9.37 -0.46 -1.31
C GLU A 70 -8.17 -1.08 -0.58
N TYR A 71 -6.98 -0.46 -0.71
CA TYR A 71 -5.83 -0.79 0.13
C TYR A 71 -6.19 -0.69 1.62
N ASN A 72 -5.78 -1.68 2.39
CA ASN A 72 -6.04 -1.76 3.82
C ASN A 72 -4.78 -2.00 4.66
N LEU A 73 -3.59 -1.97 4.04
CA LEU A 73 -2.29 -2.03 4.70
C LEU A 73 -1.36 -0.93 4.18
N ILE A 74 -0.56 -0.35 5.09
CA ILE A 74 0.54 0.55 4.75
C ILE A 74 1.79 0.08 5.51
N ARG A 75 2.91 -0.06 4.80
CA ARG A 75 4.24 -0.24 5.39
C ARG A 75 4.91 1.12 5.57
N LEU A 76 5.34 1.44 6.79
CA LEU A 76 6.05 2.67 7.12
C LEU A 76 7.51 2.34 7.48
N PRO A 77 8.50 2.83 6.72
CA PRO A 77 9.90 2.80 7.15
C PRO A 77 10.09 3.63 8.41
N MET A 78 10.82 3.07 9.39
CA MET A 78 11.28 3.77 10.58
C MET A 78 12.58 4.49 10.23
N ALA A 79 12.57 5.81 10.31
CA ALA A 79 13.60 6.72 9.81
C ALA A 79 13.85 6.54 8.29
N CYS A 80 15.09 6.71 7.84
CA CYS A 80 15.42 6.68 6.42
C CYS A 80 15.38 5.27 5.81
N SER A 81 15.31 5.24 4.48
CA SER A 81 15.58 4.07 3.64
C SER A 81 16.40 4.48 2.41
N ASP A 82 16.66 3.55 1.50
CA ASP A 82 17.22 3.85 0.18
C ASP A 82 16.30 4.76 -0.67
N PHE A 83 15.01 4.82 -0.34
CA PHE A 83 14.03 5.75 -0.91
C PHE A 83 13.89 7.07 -0.12
N SER A 84 14.93 7.47 0.59
CA SER A 84 15.04 8.76 1.28
C SER A 84 16.07 9.66 0.58
N VAL A 85 15.87 10.98 0.65
CA VAL A 85 16.78 11.96 0.00
C VAL A 85 18.11 12.12 0.76
N ARG A 86 18.15 11.70 2.02
CA ARG A 86 19.34 11.70 2.88
C ARG A 86 19.29 10.52 3.85
N PRO A 87 20.44 10.02 4.33
CA PRO A 87 20.47 9.10 5.46
C PRO A 87 20.15 9.84 6.76
N TYR A 88 19.36 9.22 7.61
CA TYR A 88 19.08 9.67 8.98
C TYR A 88 18.52 8.52 9.83
N SER A 89 18.74 8.59 11.13
CA SER A 89 18.00 7.81 12.12
C SER A 89 17.19 8.74 13.03
N TYR A 90 16.47 8.17 13.99
CA TYR A 90 15.78 8.98 15.01
C TYR A 90 16.72 9.44 16.12
N ASP A 91 17.94 8.91 16.19
CA ASP A 91 18.94 9.27 17.20
C ASP A 91 20.36 9.15 16.63
N ASP A 92 20.78 10.16 15.88
CA ASP A 92 22.10 10.21 15.25
C ASP A 92 23.20 10.78 16.19
N VAL A 93 22.90 10.93 17.49
CA VAL A 93 23.89 11.39 18.49
C VAL A 93 24.74 10.20 18.96
N PRO A 94 26.08 10.23 18.78
CA PRO A 94 26.94 9.13 19.22
C PRO A 94 26.83 8.87 20.73
N ASP A 95 26.85 7.59 21.11
CA ASP A 95 26.81 7.10 22.51
C ASP A 95 25.56 7.51 23.33
N ASP A 96 24.45 7.87 22.67
CA ASP A 96 23.18 8.15 23.36
C ASP A 96 22.37 6.88 23.69
N TYR A 97 22.95 6.00 24.51
CA TYR A 97 22.29 4.75 24.93
C TYR A 97 21.00 4.99 25.75
N GLU A 98 20.81 6.20 26.27
CA GLU A 98 19.62 6.61 27.02
C GLU A 98 18.55 7.28 26.15
N LEU A 99 18.78 7.43 24.82
CA LEU A 99 17.88 8.04 23.84
C LEU A 99 17.42 9.46 24.21
N LYS A 100 18.29 10.26 24.83
CA LYS A 100 17.96 11.63 25.26
C LYS A 100 17.69 12.57 24.09
N HIS A 101 18.22 12.27 22.92
CA HIS A 101 18.08 13.08 21.71
C HIS A 101 17.18 12.43 20.66
N PHE A 102 16.54 11.29 20.99
CA PHE A 102 15.58 10.64 20.11
C PHE A 102 14.47 11.62 19.71
N LYS A 103 14.29 11.79 18.40
CA LYS A 103 13.21 12.59 17.84
C LYS A 103 12.80 12.09 16.47
N LEU A 104 11.52 12.26 16.14
CA LEU A 104 11.06 12.10 14.77
C LEU A 104 11.71 13.17 13.89
N ALA A 105 12.03 12.80 12.65
CA ALA A 105 12.54 13.73 11.68
C ALA A 105 11.41 14.54 11.05
N GLU A 106 11.75 15.65 10.39
CA GLU A 106 10.78 16.49 9.67
C GLU A 106 10.03 15.66 8.61
N GLU A 107 10.72 14.71 7.97
CA GLU A 107 10.12 13.78 7.02
C GLU A 107 8.96 12.95 7.61
N ASP A 108 9.02 12.63 8.90
CA ASP A 108 7.98 11.86 9.56
C ASP A 108 6.80 12.76 9.95
N VAL A 109 7.06 13.94 10.52
CA VAL A 109 6.02 14.83 11.08
C VAL A 109 5.27 15.62 10.00
N GLU A 110 5.96 16.06 8.95
CA GLU A 110 5.38 16.94 7.93
C GLU A 110 4.88 16.17 6.70
N MET A 111 5.32 14.92 6.49
CA MET A 111 5.00 14.18 5.27
C MET A 111 4.35 12.81 5.45
N LYS A 112 4.67 12.08 6.52
CA LYS A 112 4.23 10.67 6.69
C LYS A 112 3.11 10.51 7.72
N VAL A 113 2.90 11.48 8.60
CA VAL A 113 1.90 11.49 9.68
C VAL A 113 0.75 12.43 9.36
#